data_AF-A0A3A6U944-F1
#
_entry.id   AF-A0A3A6U944-F1
#
_cell.length_a   1.000
_cell.length_b   1.000
_cell.length_c   1.000
_cell.angle_alpha   90.00
_cell.angle_beta   90.00
_cell.angle_gamma   90.00
#
_symmetry.space_group_name_H-M   'P 1'
#
loop_
_entity.id
_entity.type
_entity.pdbx_description
1 polymer ?
#
loop_
_entity_poly.entity_id
_entity_poly.type
_entity_poly.pdbx_seq_one_letter_code
_entity_poly.pdbx_strand_id
1 'polypeptide(L)' 'MINNIKGLLIGDKGLIRPILNEDCLQADIDLQTPFRKNMKDIRLKWAVKLLMNVRRRVETPIGELVIYFGIEHVNCRDL' A
#
# COMPACT_ATOMS: atom_id res chain seq x y z
N MET A 1 1.11 -2.74 16.79
CA MET A 1 -0.35 -2.94 16.62
C MET A 1 -0.61 -3.59 15.26
N ILE A 2 -0.03 -4.77 15.02
CA ILE A 2 -0.15 -5.56 13.76
C ILE A 2 -0.48 -7.04 14.11
N ASN A 3 -0.85 -7.32 15.35
CA ASN A 3 -0.84 -8.69 15.90
C ASN A 3 -1.93 -9.63 15.38
N ASN A 4 -2.78 -9.19 14.45
CA ASN A 4 -3.93 -9.98 13.97
C ASN A 4 -4.06 -10.06 12.44
N ILE A 5 -3.05 -9.58 11.71
CA ILE A 5 -2.98 -9.72 10.25
C ILE A 5 -1.93 -10.80 9.98
N LYS A 6 -2.28 -11.80 9.18
CA LYS A 6 -1.36 -12.88 8.77
C LYS A 6 -1.46 -13.07 7.26
N GLY A 7 -0.34 -13.39 6.63
CA GLY A 7 -0.28 -13.64 5.19
C GLY A 7 0.05 -12.40 4.37
N LEU A 8 -0.59 -12.24 3.20
CA LEU A 8 -0.20 -11.27 2.18
C LEU A 8 -0.76 -9.87 2.48
N LEU A 9 0.13 -8.89 2.68
CA LEU A 9 -0.24 -7.49 2.82
C LEU A 9 0.20 -6.70 1.60
N ILE A 10 -0.74 -6.04 0.93
CA ILE A 10 -0.44 -5.15 -0.20
C ILE A 10 -0.31 -3.73 0.32
N GLY A 11 0.89 -3.15 0.18
CA GLY A 11 1.20 -1.81 0.63
C GLY A 11 1.42 -0.83 -0.53
N ASP A 12 1.25 0.47 -0.24
CA ASP A 12 1.67 1.52 -1.16
C ASP A 12 3.21 1.62 -1.23
N LYS A 13 3.70 2.24 -2.31
CA LYS A 13 5.10 2.58 -2.54
C LYS A 13 5.75 3.37 -1.39
N GLY A 14 4.98 4.17 -0.65
CA GLY A 14 5.44 4.90 0.54
C GLY A 14 5.86 4.00 1.72
N LEU A 15 5.42 2.74 1.71
CA LEU A 15 5.72 1.72 2.73
C LEU A 15 6.98 0.91 2.41
N ILE A 16 7.73 1.26 1.36
CA ILE A 16 9.07 0.70 1.11
C ILE A 16 10.02 1.29 2.16
N ARG A 17 9.98 0.75 3.38
CA ARG A 17 10.92 1.05 4.47
C ARG A 17 11.51 -0.27 4.97
N PRO A 18 12.84 -0.37 5.11
CA PRO A 18 13.48 -1.62 5.55
C PRO A 18 12.98 -2.05 6.93
N ILE A 19 12.87 -1.12 7.87
CA ILE A 19 12.39 -1.40 9.23
C ILE A 19 10.95 -1.93 9.25
N LEU A 20 10.08 -1.41 8.38
CA LEU A 20 8.69 -1.88 8.29
C LEU A 20 8.61 -3.29 7.70
N ASN A 21 9.46 -3.61 6.73
CA ASN A 21 9.54 -4.98 6.21
C ASN A 21 10.01 -5.96 7.28
N GLU A 22 10.99 -5.59 8.09
CA GLU A 22 11.50 -6.43 9.18
C GLU A 22 10.43 -6.67 10.24
N ASP A 23 9.70 -5.62 10.65
CA ASP A 23 8.58 -5.72 11.59
C ASP A 23 7.45 -6.60 11.03
N CYS A 24 7.13 -6.46 9.74
CA CYS A 24 6.15 -7.31 9.06
C CYS A 24 6.61 -8.77 8.98
N LEU A 25 7.89 -9.02 8.69
CA LEU A 25 8.44 -10.37 8.62
C LEU A 25 8.38 -11.06 9.98
N GLN A 26 8.68 -10.33 11.06
CA GLN A 26 8.55 -10.84 12.43
C GLN A 26 7.10 -11.17 12.81
N ALA A 27 6.13 -10.51 12.16
CA ALA A 27 4.70 -10.74 12.35
C ALA A 27 4.11 -11.81 11.40
N ASP A 28 4.93 -12.51 10.61
CA ASP A 28 4.50 -13.47 9.57
C ASP A 28 3.61 -12.81 8.49
N ILE A 29 3.98 -11.59 8.10
CA ILE A 29 3.31 -10.81 7.08
C ILE A 29 4.24 -10.61 5.89
N ASP A 30 3.78 -11.07 4.72
CA ASP A 30 4.45 -10.83 3.45
C ASP A 30 4.00 -9.47 2.88
N LEU A 31 4.79 -8.43 3.12
CA LEU A 31 4.52 -7.08 2.64
C LEU A 31 4.94 -6.93 1.16
N GLN A 32 3.96 -6.98 0.27
CA GLN A 32 4.14 -6.71 -1.15
C GLN A 32 3.94 -5.24 -1.46
N THR A 33 5.04 -4.57 -1.84
CA THR A 33 5.01 -3.19 -2.31
C THR A 33 5.43 -3.09 -3.78
N PRO A 34 4.88 -2.10 -4.51
CA PRO A 34 5.34 -1.77 -5.84
C PRO A 34 6.68 -1.06 -5.77
N PHE A 35 7.64 -1.56 -6.53
CA PHE A 35 9.01 -1.04 -6.52
C PHE A 35 9.14 0.30 -7.25
N ARG A 36 10.17 1.06 -6.87
CA ARG A 36 10.53 2.29 -7.60
C ARG A 36 11.04 1.93 -9.00
N LYS A 37 10.90 2.84 -9.97
CA LYS A 37 11.39 2.63 -11.36
C LYS A 37 12.88 2.25 -11.43
N ASN A 38 13.67 2.70 -10.46
CA ASN A 38 15.12 2.44 -10.39
C ASN A 38 15.48 1.17 -9.62
N MET A 39 14.50 0.43 -9.10
CA MET A 39 14.72 -0.82 -8.38
C MET A 39 14.52 -1.99 -9.33
N LYS A 40 15.43 -2.97 -9.25
CA LYS A 40 15.31 -4.22 -10.00
C LYS A 40 14.23 -5.09 -9.35
N ASP A 41 13.16 -5.37 -10.10
CA ASP A 41 12.14 -6.31 -9.67
C ASP A 41 12.45 -7.71 -10.24
N ILE A 42 12.75 -8.65 -9.35
CA ILE A 42 13.02 -10.06 -9.70
C ILE A 42 11.74 -10.90 -9.73
N ARG A 43 10.59 -10.33 -9.31
CA ARG A 43 9.32 -11.04 -9.25
C ARG A 43 8.81 -11.32 -10.66
N LEU A 44 8.01 -12.37 -10.79
CA LEU A 44 7.37 -12.76 -12.06
C LEU A 44 6.47 -11.62 -12.56
N LYS A 45 6.57 -11.30 -13.86
CA LYS A 45 5.81 -10.19 -14.47
C LYS A 45 4.30 -10.28 -14.24
N TRP A 46 3.74 -11.49 -14.24
CA TRP A 46 2.31 -11.70 -14.01
C TRP A 46 1.91 -11.36 -12.57
N ALA A 47 2.77 -11.66 -11.59
CA ALA A 47 2.53 -11.38 -10.18
C ALA A 47 2.55 -9.87 -9.91
N VAL A 48 3.51 -9.16 -10.51
CA VAL A 48 3.58 -7.69 -10.45
C VAL A 48 2.34 -7.06 -11.12
N LYS A 49 1.90 -7.60 -12.25
CA LYS A 49 0.67 -7.13 -12.93
C LYS A 49 -0.57 -7.34 -12.06
N LEU A 50 -0.68 -8.49 -11.39
CA LEU A 50 -1.76 -8.77 -10.46
C LEU A 50 -1.76 -7.78 -9.28
N LEU A 51 -0.58 -7.56 -8.67
CA LEU A 51 -0.38 -6.60 -7.58
C LEU A 51 -0.89 -5.21 -7.97
N MET A 52 -0.44 -4.69 -9.12
CA MET A 52 -0.84 -3.36 -9.61
C MET A 52 -2.34 -3.28 -9.92
N ASN A 53 -2.93 -4.35 -10.47
CA ASN A 53 -4.35 -4.40 -10.76
C ASN A 53 -5.21 -4.37 -9.50
N VAL A 54 -4.85 -5.16 -8.48
CA VAL A 54 -5.56 -5.17 -7.19
C VAL A 54 -5.45 -3.79 -6.55
N ARG A 55 -4.25 -3.21 -6.55
CA ARG A 55 -4.01 -1.89 -5.98
C ARG A 55 -4.86 -0.81 -6.63
N ARG A 56 -4.90 -0.77 -7.96
CA ARG A 56 -5.75 0.19 -8.71
C ARG A 56 -7.24 0.02 -8.38
N ARG A 57 -7.73 -1.22 -8.23
CA ARG A 57 -9.14 -1.48 -7.89
C ARG A 57 -9.54 -1.00 -6.49
N VAL A 58 -8.58 -0.88 -5.57
CA VAL A 58 -8.83 -0.45 -4.18
C VAL A 58 -8.50 1.03 -4.01
N GLU A 59 -7.31 1.48 -4.42
CA GLU A 59 -6.86 2.86 -4.27
C GLU A 59 -7.66 3.85 -5.11
N THR A 60 -8.02 3.50 -6.35
CA THR A 60 -8.73 4.44 -7.24
C THR A 60 -10.10 4.82 -6.69
N PRO A 61 -10.97 3.87 -6.28
CA PRO A 61 -12.24 4.22 -5.65
C PRO A 61 -12.07 5.02 -4.36
N ILE A 62 -11.05 4.71 -3.53
CA ILE A 62 -10.78 5.50 -2.32
C ILE A 62 -10.41 6.95 -2.69
N GLY A 63 -9.53 7.15 -3.67
CA GLY A 63 -9.16 8.49 -4.14
C GLY A 63 -10.34 9.24 -4.76
N GLU A 64 -11.19 8.55 -5.51
CA GLU A 64 -12.43 9.12 -6.04
C GLU A 64 -13.38 9.53 -4.90
N LEU A 65 -13.58 8.68 -3.89
CA LEU A 65 -14.40 9.02 -2.72
C LEU A 65 -13.87 10.25 -1.99
N VAL A 66 -12.55 10.34 -1.81
CA VAL A 66 -11.90 11.52 -1.23
C VAL A 66 -12.19 12.78 -2.02
N ILE A 67 -12.05 12.74 -3.35
CA ILE A 67 -12.25 13.89 -4.24
C ILE A 67 -13.72 14.29 -4.29
N TYR A 68 -14.63 13.33 -4.52
CA TYR A 68 -16.05 13.61 -4.74
C TYR A 68 -16.80 13.96 -3.47
N PHE A 69 -16.41 13.39 -2.33
CA PHE A 69 -17.08 13.64 -1.05
C PHE A 69 -16.28 14.56 -0.11
N GLY A 70 -15.12 15.06 -0.54
CA GLY A 70 -14.31 15.98 0.25
C GLY A 70 -13.83 15.41 1.59
N ILE A 71 -13.69 14.09 1.69
CA ILE A 71 -13.47 13.36 2.96
C ILE A 71 -12.16 13.77 3.65
N GLU A 72 -11.15 14.22 2.89
CA GLU A 72 -9.86 14.67 3.44
C GLU A 72 -9.80 16.18 3.73
N HIS A 73 -10.70 17.00 3.17
CA HIS A 73 -10.69 18.46 3.36
C HIS A 73 -11.68 18.89 4.46
N VAL A 74 -11.26 18.74 5.72
CA VAL A 74 -11.88 19.49 6.82
C VAL A 74 -11.37 20.93 6.71
N ASN A 75 -12.19 21.82 6.15
CA ASN A 75 -11.98 23.28 6.26
C ASN A 75 -12.20 23.73 7.71
N CYS A 76 -11.36 23.29 8.65
CA CYS A 76 -11.26 23.93 9.95
C CYS A 76 -10.45 25.21 9.74
N ARG A 77 -11.11 26.36 9.81
CA ARG A 77 -10.42 27.59 10.18
C ARG A 77 -9.92 27.39 11.61
N ASP A 78 -8.62 27.45 11.81
CA ASP A 78 -8.05 27.72 13.15
C ASP A 78 -8.76 28.97 13.70
N LEU A 79 -9.37 28.82 14.87
CA LEU A 79 -10.03 29.88 15.63
C LEU A 79 -9.00 30.66 16.44
#